data_AF-A0A6L3IIG4-F1
#
_entry.id   AF-A0A6L3IIG4-F1
#
_cell.length_a   1.000
_cell.length_b   1.000
_cell.length_c   1.000
_cell.angle_alpha   90.00
_cell.angle_beta   90.00
_cell.angle_gamma   90.00
#
_symmetry.space_group_name_H-M   'P 1'
#
loop_
_entity.id
_entity.type
_entity.pdbx_description
1 polymer ?
#
loop_
_entity_poly.entity_id
_entity_poly.type
_entity_poly.pdbx_seq_one_letter_code
_entity_poly.pdbx_strand_id
1 'polypeptide(L)'
;MNEQVRSILAQETTKTSKIRQLFLLGVPRAEIARMVTNGNYGFVVNALRRMREREDGSNIHPATAALDYTFNRKFGIEIEAYNCSRERLARELREAGIEVTVESYNHTTRPHWKLVTDSSINGNDTFELVSPILVGEAGVRELEK
;
A
#
# COMPACT_ATOMS: atom_id res chain seq x y z
N MET A 1 26.88 -3.23 3.95
CA MET A 1 25.91 -2.13 4.13
C MET A 1 26.69 -0.88 4.49
N ASN A 2 26.56 0.20 3.71
CA ASN A 2 27.30 1.45 3.89
C ASN A 2 27.06 2.03 5.30
N GLU A 3 28.10 2.58 5.93
CA GLU A 3 28.06 3.16 7.27
C GLU A 3 27.10 4.36 7.36
N GLN A 4 27.01 5.17 6.29
CA GLN A 4 26.04 6.26 6.19
C GLN A 4 24.60 5.76 6.14
N VAL A 5 24.34 4.63 5.46
CA VAL A 5 23.02 4.00 5.44
C VAL A 5 22.62 3.54 6.84
N ARG A 6 23.54 2.92 7.58
CA ARG A 6 23.29 2.52 8.98
C ARG A 6 22.98 3.71 9.88
N SER A 7 23.76 4.79 9.76
CA SER A 7 23.54 6.03 10.51
C SER A 7 22.15 6.61 10.25
N ILE A 8 21.74 6.72 8.99
CA ILE A 8 20.40 7.23 8.63
C ILE A 8 19.28 6.35 9.19
N LEU A 9 19.43 5.01 9.12
CA LEU A 9 18.42 4.08 9.63
C LEU A 9 18.26 4.19 11.15
N ALA A 10 19.34 4.48 11.88
CA ALA A 10 19.34 4.63 13.34
C ALA A 10 18.82 5.98 13.85
N GLN A 11 18.57 6.97 12.98
CA GLN A 11 18.05 8.27 13.41
C GLN A 11 16.65 8.17 14.04
N GLU A 12 16.38 8.89 15.11
CA GLU A 12 15.04 9.05 15.68
C GLU A 12 14.24 10.11 14.88
N THR A 13 13.79 9.72 13.69
CA THR A 13 13.04 10.59 12.76
C THR A 13 12.01 9.78 11.96
N THR A 14 11.18 10.47 11.19
CA THR A 14 10.11 9.84 10.39
C THR A 14 10.67 8.94 9.27
N LYS A 15 9.92 7.90 8.91
CA LYS A 15 10.21 7.04 7.75
C LYS A 15 10.42 7.87 6.48
N THR A 16 9.60 8.90 6.27
CA THR A 16 9.71 9.83 5.13
C THR A 16 11.06 10.57 5.10
N SER A 17 11.55 11.05 6.25
CA SER A 17 12.86 11.68 6.35
C SER A 17 14.00 10.72 6.03
N LYS A 18 13.95 9.49 6.56
CA LYS A 18 14.93 8.44 6.26
C LYS A 18 14.91 8.08 4.77
N ILE A 19 13.73 7.92 4.17
CA ILE A 19 13.55 7.67 2.73
C ILE A 19 14.20 8.77 1.89
N ARG A 20 13.99 10.05 2.26
CA ARG A 20 14.61 11.21 1.59
C ARG A 20 16.13 11.12 1.61
N GLN A 21 16.71 10.96 2.79
CA GLN A 21 18.16 10.93 2.96
C GLN A 21 18.80 9.76 2.20
N LEU A 22 18.23 8.56 2.29
CA LEU A 22 18.73 7.38 1.57
C LEU A 22 18.60 7.54 0.05
N PHE A 23 17.50 8.15 -0.42
CA PHE A 23 17.31 8.41 -1.86
C PHE A 23 18.33 9.41 -2.40
N LEU A 24 18.60 10.50 -1.65
CA LEU A 24 19.63 11.49 -2.00
C LEU A 24 21.04 10.89 -1.98
N LEU A 25 21.28 9.85 -1.16
CA LEU A 25 22.52 9.08 -1.15
C LEU A 25 22.65 8.09 -2.33
N GLY A 26 21.64 8.02 -3.21
CA GLY A 26 21.63 7.13 -4.38
C GLY A 26 21.21 5.70 -4.10
N VAL A 27 20.66 5.40 -2.91
CA VAL A 27 20.19 4.04 -2.59
C VAL A 27 18.97 3.68 -3.46
N PRO A 28 18.94 2.50 -4.10
CA PRO A 28 17.81 2.09 -4.92
C PRO A 28 16.50 2.04 -4.14
N ARG A 29 15.39 2.49 -4.74
CA ARG A 29 14.06 2.56 -4.09
C ARG A 29 13.59 1.22 -3.52
N ALA A 30 13.88 0.12 -4.21
CA ALA A 30 13.53 -1.23 -3.75
C ALA A 30 14.29 -1.61 -2.47
N GLU A 31 15.56 -1.20 -2.37
CA GLU A 31 16.37 -1.44 -1.18
C GLU A 31 15.92 -0.55 -0.01
N ILE A 32 15.59 0.72 -0.28
CA ILE A 32 14.98 1.62 0.71
C ILE A 32 13.67 1.01 1.25
N ALA A 33 12.82 0.48 0.37
CA ALA A 33 11.56 -0.15 0.77
C ALA A 33 11.81 -1.33 1.72
N ARG A 34 12.77 -2.21 1.38
CA ARG A 34 13.15 -3.33 2.24
C ARG A 34 13.65 -2.87 3.61
N MET A 35 14.48 -1.82 3.68
CA MET A 35 15.11 -1.37 4.93
C MET A 35 14.22 -0.50 5.82
N VAL A 36 13.34 0.32 5.24
CA VAL A 36 12.59 1.36 6.00
C VAL A 36 11.11 1.01 6.18
N THR A 37 10.53 0.29 5.21
CA THR A 37 9.08 0.07 5.13
C THR A 37 8.71 -1.41 5.03
N ASN A 38 9.62 -2.31 5.44
CA ASN A 38 9.43 -3.77 5.39
C ASN A 38 8.99 -4.28 4.01
N GLY A 39 9.52 -3.67 2.94
CA GLY A 39 9.20 -4.02 1.56
C GLY A 39 8.05 -3.23 0.93
N ASN A 40 7.38 -2.33 1.66
CA ASN A 40 6.33 -1.50 1.08
C ASN A 40 6.92 -0.43 0.12
N TYR A 41 7.07 -0.82 -1.15
CA TYR A 41 7.61 0.00 -2.23
C TYR A 41 6.74 1.21 -2.57
N GLY A 42 5.41 1.04 -2.53
CA GLY A 42 4.45 2.10 -2.80
C GLY A 42 4.62 3.29 -1.85
N PHE A 43 4.86 3.02 -0.56
CA PHE A 43 5.14 4.05 0.44
C PHE A 43 6.37 4.90 0.05
N VAL A 44 7.46 4.27 -0.39
CA VAL A 44 8.69 4.96 -0.82
C VAL A 44 8.43 5.85 -2.03
N VAL A 45 7.73 5.33 -3.05
CA VAL A 45 7.39 6.11 -4.25
C VAL A 45 6.52 7.33 -3.89
N ASN A 46 5.52 7.14 -3.03
CA ASN A 46 4.64 8.20 -2.59
C ASN A 46 5.38 9.29 -1.77
N ALA A 47 6.29 8.89 -0.89
CA ALA A 47 7.13 9.82 -0.14
C ALA A 47 7.98 10.69 -1.08
N LEU A 48 8.64 10.07 -2.06
CA LEU A 48 9.49 10.78 -3.02
C LEU A 48 8.69 11.64 -4.01
N ARG A 49 7.49 11.22 -4.40
CA ARG A 49 6.58 12.03 -5.24
C ARG A 49 6.19 13.31 -4.52
N ARG A 50 5.74 13.20 -3.27
CA ARG A 50 5.37 14.36 -2.43
C ARG A 50 6.52 15.34 -2.20
N MET A 51 7.76 14.84 -2.14
CA MET A 51 8.93 15.70 -2.09
C MET A 51 9.10 16.53 -3.37
N ARG A 52 9.02 15.89 -4.54
CA ARG A 52 9.10 16.59 -5.83
C ARG A 52 8.00 17.63 -5.98
N GLU A 53 6.76 17.29 -5.64
CA GLU A 53 5.62 18.23 -5.68
C GLU A 53 5.83 19.47 -4.78
N ARG A 54 6.57 19.33 -3.68
CA ARG A 54 6.94 20.46 -2.81
C ARG A 54 8.13 21.27 -3.33
N GLU A 55 9.05 20.62 -4.03
CA GLU A 55 10.23 21.26 -4.63
C GLU A 55 9.88 21.99 -5.94
N ASP A 56 8.90 21.49 -6.71
CA ASP A 56 8.52 22.05 -8.02
C ASP A 56 7.70 23.34 -7.97
N GLY A 57 7.20 23.76 -6.80
CA GLY A 57 6.74 25.12 -6.48
C GLY A 57 5.74 25.82 -7.42
N SER A 58 5.28 25.19 -8.50
CA SER A 58 4.59 25.82 -9.60
C SER A 58 3.34 25.02 -9.91
N ASN A 59 2.22 25.50 -9.38
CA ASN A 59 0.88 25.19 -9.87
C ASN A 59 0.74 25.73 -11.30
N ILE A 60 1.40 25.12 -12.28
CA ILE A 60 1.01 25.26 -13.68
C ILE A 60 0.11 24.08 -13.99
N HIS A 61 -1.12 24.14 -13.47
CA HIS A 61 -2.20 23.37 -14.05
C HIS A 61 -2.64 24.08 -15.33
N PRO A 62 -2.55 23.46 -16.53
CA PRO A 62 -3.16 24.03 -17.71
C PRO A 62 -4.67 24.03 -17.48
N ALA A 63 -5.24 25.21 -17.26
CA ALA A 63 -6.65 25.42 -16.95
C ALA A 63 -7.62 25.15 -18.12
N THR A 64 -7.20 24.40 -19.15
CA THR A 64 -7.97 24.21 -20.39
C THR A 64 -7.88 22.81 -21.00
N ALA A 65 -7.28 21.82 -20.33
CA ALA A 65 -7.46 20.42 -20.75
C ALA A 65 -8.87 19.97 -20.33
N ALA A 66 -9.68 19.48 -21.28
CA ALA A 66 -10.92 18.81 -20.96
C ALA A 66 -10.66 17.76 -19.86
N LEU A 67 -11.41 17.84 -18.76
CA LEU A 67 -11.24 16.90 -17.66
C LEU A 67 -11.53 15.49 -18.18
N ASP A 68 -10.48 14.68 -18.25
CA ASP A 68 -10.61 13.26 -18.56
C ASP A 68 -11.17 12.56 -17.30
N TYR A 69 -12.47 12.30 -17.31
CA TYR A 69 -13.16 11.55 -16.27
C TYR A 69 -12.93 10.04 -16.36
N THR A 70 -12.11 9.57 -17.31
CA THR A 70 -11.83 8.14 -17.43
C THR A 70 -10.97 7.67 -16.26
N PHE A 71 -11.60 6.97 -15.32
CA PHE A 71 -10.90 6.38 -14.19
C PHE A 71 -10.21 5.09 -14.65
N ASN A 72 -8.92 5.19 -15.01
CA ASN A 72 -8.08 4.06 -15.44
C ASN A 72 -6.96 3.74 -14.42
N ARG A 73 -6.99 4.35 -13.24
CA ARG A 73 -5.92 4.22 -12.26
C ARG A 73 -5.97 2.84 -11.60
N LYS A 74 -4.78 2.34 -11.26
CA LYS A 74 -4.63 1.18 -10.37
C LYS A 74 -4.83 1.64 -8.92
N PHE A 75 -5.52 0.84 -8.14
CA PHE A 75 -5.72 1.06 -6.72
C PHE A 75 -5.82 -0.29 -5.98
N GLY A 76 -5.79 -0.23 -4.66
CA GLY A 76 -5.98 -1.39 -3.78
C GLY A 76 -6.73 -0.95 -2.54
N ILE A 77 -7.39 -1.90 -1.90
CA ILE A 77 -8.21 -1.68 -0.71
C ILE A 77 -7.75 -2.65 0.38
N GLU A 78 -7.63 -2.12 1.59
CA GLU A 78 -7.33 -2.86 2.80
C GLU A 78 -8.46 -2.54 3.80
N ILE A 79 -9.13 -3.58 4.29
CA ILE A 79 -10.20 -3.47 5.30
C ILE A 79 -9.73 -4.22 6.55
N GLU A 80 -9.56 -3.49 7.65
CA GLU A 80 -9.15 -4.02 8.95
C GLU A 80 -10.37 -4.17 9.86
N ALA A 81 -10.55 -5.37 10.45
CA ALA A 81 -11.68 -5.66 11.33
C ALA A 81 -11.39 -6.80 12.32
N TYR A 82 -12.31 -7.02 13.25
CA TYR A 82 -12.19 -8.01 14.33
C TYR A 82 -13.58 -8.58 14.69
N ASN A 83 -13.61 -9.57 15.60
CA ASN A 83 -14.79 -10.36 16.02
C ASN A 83 -15.35 -11.30 14.94
N CYS A 84 -14.56 -11.66 13.93
CA CYS A 84 -14.92 -12.67 12.95
C CYS A 84 -13.69 -13.49 12.58
N SER A 85 -13.76 -14.82 12.72
CA SER A 85 -12.64 -15.67 12.27
C SER A 85 -12.48 -15.60 10.75
N ARG A 86 -11.22 -15.60 10.30
CA ARG A 86 -10.87 -15.51 8.87
C ARG A 86 -11.46 -16.67 8.08
N GLU A 87 -11.56 -17.86 8.68
CA GLU A 87 -12.11 -19.05 8.06
C GLU A 87 -13.62 -18.93 7.84
N ARG A 88 -14.35 -18.35 8.81
CA ARG A 88 -15.78 -18.07 8.68
C ARG A 88 -16.00 -17.02 7.58
N LEU A 89 -15.30 -15.91 7.65
CA LEU A 89 -15.44 -14.83 6.67
C LEU A 89 -15.06 -15.30 5.26
N ALA A 90 -13.97 -16.06 5.09
CA ALA A 90 -13.57 -16.59 3.80
C ALA A 90 -14.64 -17.51 3.20
N ARG A 91 -15.35 -18.29 4.03
CA ARG A 91 -16.46 -19.13 3.56
C ARG A 91 -17.62 -18.26 3.07
N GLU A 92 -18.06 -17.28 3.86
CA GLU A 92 -19.19 -16.41 3.50
C GLU A 92 -18.91 -15.59 2.23
N LEU A 93 -17.69 -15.06 2.08
CA LEU A 93 -17.26 -14.36 0.87
C LEU A 93 -17.27 -15.28 -0.37
N ARG A 94 -16.79 -16.52 -0.24
CA ARG A 94 -16.83 -17.50 -1.35
C ARG A 94 -18.25 -17.90 -1.72
N GLU A 95 -19.13 -18.05 -0.74
CA GLU A 95 -20.56 -18.30 -0.96
C GLU A 95 -21.23 -17.13 -1.69
N ALA A 96 -20.77 -15.90 -1.45
CA ALA A 96 -21.16 -14.70 -2.21
C ALA A 96 -20.49 -14.60 -3.61
N GLY A 97 -19.64 -15.56 -3.99
CA GLY A 97 -18.95 -15.56 -5.29
C GLY A 97 -17.67 -14.73 -5.35
N ILE A 98 -17.13 -14.31 -4.19
CA ILE A 98 -15.89 -13.55 -4.10
C ILE A 98 -14.72 -14.54 -3.95
N GLU A 99 -13.76 -14.49 -4.88
CA GLU A 99 -12.55 -15.31 -4.83
C GLU A 99 -11.61 -14.79 -3.73
N VAL A 100 -11.57 -15.50 -2.59
CA VAL A 100 -10.75 -15.14 -1.44
C VAL A 100 -9.95 -16.33 -0.91
N THR A 101 -8.73 -16.06 -0.43
CA THR A 101 -7.84 -17.05 0.22
C THR A 101 -7.39 -16.58 1.59
N VAL A 102 -7.37 -17.48 2.58
CA VAL A 102 -6.76 -17.22 3.89
C VAL A 102 -5.27 -17.49 3.78
N GLU A 103 -4.44 -16.51 4.12
CA GLU A 103 -2.99 -16.61 4.04
C GLU A 103 -2.34 -16.24 5.39
N SER A 104 -1.10 -16.68 5.60
CA SER A 104 -0.25 -16.11 6.65
C SER A 104 0.06 -14.64 6.32
N TYR A 105 0.34 -13.84 7.35
CA TYR A 105 0.70 -12.43 7.18
C TYR A 105 1.81 -12.25 6.13
N ASN A 106 1.53 -11.47 5.10
CA ASN A 106 2.48 -11.15 4.05
C ASN A 106 2.03 -9.92 3.24
N HIS A 107 3.00 -9.19 2.70
CA HIS A 107 2.75 -8.03 1.83
C HIS A 107 2.78 -8.37 0.33
N THR A 108 2.70 -9.66 -0.04
CA THR A 108 2.77 -10.05 -1.44
C THR A 108 1.44 -9.78 -2.11
N THR A 109 1.46 -9.09 -3.25
CA THR A 109 0.27 -8.88 -4.07
C THR A 109 -0.24 -10.20 -4.65
N ARG A 110 -1.56 -10.33 -4.74
CA ARG A 110 -2.26 -11.48 -5.30
C ARG A 110 -3.26 -11.05 -6.38
N PRO A 111 -3.63 -11.96 -7.30
CA PRO A 111 -4.73 -11.74 -8.24
C PRO A 111 -6.11 -11.98 -7.60
N HIS A 112 -6.17 -12.49 -6.36
CA HIS A 112 -7.38 -12.76 -5.57
C HIS A 112 -7.41 -11.92 -4.29
N TRP A 113 -8.57 -11.82 -3.64
CA TRP A 113 -8.68 -11.23 -2.31
C TRP A 113 -7.99 -12.12 -1.27
N LYS A 114 -7.29 -11.55 -0.30
CA LYS A 114 -6.67 -12.34 0.78
C LYS A 114 -7.07 -11.87 2.15
N LEU A 115 -7.23 -12.84 3.06
CA LEU A 115 -7.42 -12.61 4.49
C LEU A 115 -6.14 -12.97 5.24
N VAL A 116 -5.52 -11.97 5.86
CA VAL A 116 -4.31 -12.13 6.68
C VAL A 116 -4.59 -11.73 8.12
N THR A 117 -3.75 -12.19 9.05
CA THR A 117 -3.80 -11.74 10.44
C THR A 117 -3.38 -10.27 10.52
N ASP A 118 -4.12 -9.48 11.29
CA ASP A 118 -3.74 -8.10 11.61
C ASP A 118 -3.33 -7.98 13.08
N SER A 119 -2.23 -7.27 13.35
CA SER A 119 -1.80 -6.92 14.71
C SER A 119 -1.84 -5.41 14.99
N SER A 120 -2.33 -4.61 14.04
CA SER A 120 -2.38 -3.15 14.12
C SER A 120 -3.57 -2.66 14.97
N ILE A 121 -4.65 -3.43 15.01
CA ILE A 121 -5.86 -3.18 15.81
C ILE A 121 -6.01 -4.18 16.96
N ASN A 122 -6.81 -3.81 17.98
CA ASN A 122 -7.08 -4.66 19.14
C ASN A 122 -8.49 -5.27 19.06
N GLY A 123 -8.61 -6.57 19.30
CA GLY A 123 -9.88 -7.30 19.32
C GLY A 123 -9.66 -8.81 19.28
N ASN A 124 -10.74 -9.58 19.35
CA ASN A 124 -10.68 -11.02 19.09
C ASN A 124 -10.64 -11.25 17.57
N ASP A 125 -9.87 -12.23 17.10
CA ASP A 125 -9.82 -12.62 15.68
C ASP A 125 -9.61 -11.43 14.71
N THR A 126 -8.59 -10.61 14.97
CA THR A 126 -8.23 -9.48 14.10
C THR A 126 -7.74 -9.96 12.72
N PHE A 127 -8.15 -9.27 11.67
CA PHE A 127 -7.77 -9.59 10.29
C PHE A 127 -7.70 -8.36 9.38
N GLU A 128 -6.95 -8.49 8.30
CA GLU A 128 -7.01 -7.60 7.13
C GLU A 128 -7.59 -8.37 5.94
N LEU A 129 -8.61 -7.81 5.29
CA LEU A 129 -9.06 -8.22 3.96
C LEU A 129 -8.40 -7.29 2.94
N VAL A 130 -7.55 -7.86 2.08
CA VAL A 130 -6.73 -7.11 1.13
C VAL A 130 -7.15 -7.47 -0.29
N SER A 131 -7.47 -6.46 -1.10
CA SER A 131 -7.87 -6.64 -2.48
C SER A 131 -6.70 -7.08 -3.38
N PRO A 132 -6.99 -7.70 -4.54
CA PRO A 132 -6.04 -7.69 -5.65
C PRO A 132 -5.80 -6.26 -6.14
N ILE A 133 -4.89 -6.07 -7.11
CA ILE A 133 -4.77 -4.78 -7.79
C ILE A 133 -6.05 -4.53 -8.61
N LEU A 134 -6.81 -3.53 -8.20
CA LEU A 134 -8.01 -3.08 -8.88
C LEU A 134 -7.67 -2.00 -9.90
N VAL A 135 -8.43 -1.95 -11.00
CA VAL A 135 -8.15 -1.02 -12.10
C VAL A 135 -9.44 -0.37 -12.59
N GLY A 136 -9.49 0.96 -12.45
CA GLY A 136 -10.55 1.77 -13.00
C GLY A 136 -11.97 1.34 -12.59
N GLU A 137 -12.93 1.58 -13.48
CA GLU A 137 -14.34 1.22 -13.29
C GLU A 137 -14.58 -0.28 -13.05
N ALA A 138 -13.77 -1.15 -13.68
CA ALA A 138 -13.86 -2.59 -13.44
C ALA A 138 -13.46 -2.94 -11.99
N GLY A 139 -12.45 -2.25 -11.46
CA GLY A 139 -12.05 -2.35 -10.07
C GLY A 139 -13.14 -1.87 -9.11
N VAL A 140 -13.89 -0.81 -9.46
CA VAL A 140 -15.00 -0.32 -8.63
C VAL A 140 -16.13 -1.35 -8.58
N ARG A 141 -16.50 -1.95 -9.72
CA ARG A 141 -17.51 -3.02 -9.77
C ARG A 141 -17.12 -4.27 -8.98
N GLU A 142 -15.83 -4.57 -8.89
CA GLU A 142 -15.34 -5.68 -8.05
C GLU A 142 -15.58 -5.41 -6.56
N LEU A 143 -15.52 -4.15 -6.13
CA LEU A 143 -15.77 -3.74 -4.74
C LEU A 143 -17.27 -3.77 -4.37
N GLU A 144 -18.17 -3.65 -5.34
CA GLU A 144 -19.62 -3.62 -5.12
C GLU A 144 -20.25 -5.00 -4.85
N LYS A 145 -19.48 -6.08 -5.02
CA LYS A 145 -19.90 -7.46 -4.73
C LYS A 145 -19.97 -7.73 -3.23
#